data_AF-A0AA89BTM1-F1
#
_entry.id   AF-A0AA89BTM1-F1
#
_cell.length_a   1.000
_cell.length_b   1.000
_cell.length_c   1.000
_cell.angle_alpha   90.00
_cell.angle_beta   90.00
_cell.angle_gamma   90.00
#
_symmetry.space_group_name_H-M   'P 1'
#
loop_
_entity.id
_entity.type
_entity.pdbx_description
1 polymer ?
#
loop_
_entity_poly.entity_id
_entity_poly.type
_entity_poly.pdbx_seq_one_letter_code
_entity_poly.pdbx_strand_id
1 'polypeptide(L)'
;MPSSLQQLRHTVLRQRGSAPTADMVLQDSLSTCKLQTGTSNSSSFVGAAFRLEKGDEIMVEVSDYTLVAKSEISNYFGLHMI
;
A
#
# COMPACT_ATOMS: atom_id res chain seq x y z
N MET A 1 -8.36 19.08 23.00
CA MET A 1 -7.71 17.76 22.79
C MET A 1 -7.26 17.72 21.32
N PRO A 2 -5.95 17.68 21.01
CA PRO A 2 -5.50 17.69 19.62
C PRO A 2 -5.93 16.38 18.94
N SER A 3 -6.45 16.47 17.73
CA SER A 3 -6.67 15.31 16.87
C SER A 3 -5.31 14.70 16.54
N SER A 4 -5.14 13.41 16.80
CA SER A 4 -3.94 12.69 16.36
C SER A 4 -4.01 12.52 14.85
N LEU A 5 -3.10 13.16 14.11
CA LEU A 5 -2.88 12.88 12.70
C LEU A 5 -2.38 11.44 12.56
N GLN A 6 -3.12 10.62 11.80
CA GLN A 6 -2.72 9.25 11.50
C GLN A 6 -2.33 9.16 10.02
N GLN A 7 -1.10 8.73 9.75
CA GLN A 7 -0.63 8.54 8.38
C GLN A 7 -0.87 7.09 7.95
N LEU A 8 -1.67 6.91 6.92
CA LEU A 8 -1.87 5.63 6.24
C LEU A 8 -0.87 5.56 5.08
N ARG A 9 -0.18 4.44 4.95
CA ARG A 9 0.73 4.17 3.83
C ARG A 9 0.38 2.86 3.20
N HIS A 10 0.47 2.80 1.88
CA HIS A 10 0.61 1.55 1.16
C HIS A 10 1.85 1.62 0.28
N THR A 11 2.61 0.54 0.26
CA THR A 11 3.90 0.45 -0.41
C THR A 11 3.94 -0.82 -1.24
N VAL A 12 4.34 -0.69 -2.51
CA VAL A 12 4.65 -1.83 -3.37
C VAL A 12 6.16 -2.06 -3.32
N LEU A 13 6.54 -3.26 -2.89
CA LEU A 13 7.92 -3.69 -2.74
C LEU A 13 8.26 -4.74 -3.80
N ARG A 14 9.51 -4.75 -4.25
CA ARG A 14 10.08 -5.79 -5.09
C ARG A 14 11.23 -6.47 -4.38
N GLN A 15 11.10 -7.76 -4.15
CA GLN A 15 12.18 -8.62 -3.68
C GLN A 15 12.83 -9.28 -4.89
N ARG A 16 14.11 -8.99 -5.12
CA ARG A 16 14.89 -9.66 -6.17
C ARG A 16 15.41 -10.98 -5.60
N GLY A 17 15.30 -12.07 -6.33
CA GLY A 17 15.45 -13.45 -5.82
C GLY A 17 16.50 -13.68 -4.71
N SER A 18 17.77 -13.30 -4.93
CA SER A 18 18.84 -13.48 -3.94
C SER A 18 19.23 -12.22 -3.14
N ALA A 19 18.53 -11.10 -3.34
CA ALA A 19 18.80 -9.88 -2.60
C ALA A 19 18.39 -10.04 -1.13
N PRO A 20 19.13 -9.49 -0.17
CA PRO A 20 18.77 -9.58 1.24
C PRO A 20 17.59 -8.68 1.62
N THR A 21 17.24 -7.70 0.79
CA THR A 21 16.23 -6.68 1.08
C THR A 21 15.37 -6.39 -0.15
N ALA A 22 14.09 -6.10 0.08
CA ALA A 22 13.18 -5.64 -0.94
C ALA A 22 13.37 -4.14 -1.22
N ASP A 23 13.30 -3.77 -2.50
CA ASP A 23 13.30 -2.37 -2.94
C ASP A 23 11.87 -1.83 -2.92
N MET A 24 11.69 -0.59 -2.48
CA MET A 24 10.45 0.13 -2.69
C MET A 24 10.31 0.55 -4.15
N VAL A 25 9.19 0.18 -4.78
CA VAL A 25 8.90 0.51 -6.19
C VAL A 25 7.85 1.61 -6.29
N LEU A 26 6.80 1.54 -5.47
CA LEU A 26 5.74 2.55 -5.40
C LEU A 26 5.35 2.76 -3.94
N GLN A 27 4.94 3.98 -3.61
CA GLN A 27 4.35 4.28 -2.31
C GLN A 27 3.31 5.38 -2.48
N ASP A 28 2.18 5.21 -1.81
CA ASP A 28 1.24 6.29 -1.55
C ASP A 28 1.09 6.50 -0.04
N SER A 29 0.78 7.74 0.35
CA SER A 29 0.74 8.15 1.74
C SER A 29 -0.37 9.16 1.96
N LEU A 30 -1.36 8.78 2.76
CA LEU A 30 -2.53 9.58 3.07
C LEU A 30 -2.48 10.04 4.52
N SER A 31 -2.61 11.34 4.73
CA SER A 31 -2.80 11.89 6.07
C SER A 31 -4.29 11.87 6.40
N THR A 32 -4.68 11.09 7.40
CA THR A 32 -6.08 10.99 7.84
C THR A 32 -6.26 11.72 9.16
N CYS A 33 -7.42 12.38 9.30
CA CYS A 33 -7.85 13.00 10.54
C CYS A 33 -9.00 12.18 11.10
N LYS A 34 -8.88 11.70 12.34
CA LYS A 34 -10.01 11.11 13.05
C LYS A 34 -10.98 12.23 13.44
N LEU A 35 -12.09 12.35 12.72
CA LEU A 35 -13.19 13.22 13.10
C LEU A 35 -13.77 12.73 14.44
N GLN A 36 -14.04 13.65 15.36
CA GLN A 36 -14.53 13.31 16.71
C GLN A 36 -15.89 12.58 16.72
N THR A 37 -16.60 12.56 15.59
CA THR A 37 -17.99 12.09 15.48
C THR A 37 -18.22 11.02 14.41
N GLY A 38 -17.17 10.45 13.79
CA GLY A 38 -17.40 9.45 12.74
C GLY A 38 -16.18 8.67 12.27
N THR A 39 -16.45 7.59 11.55
CA THR A 39 -15.46 6.79 10.80
C THR A 39 -15.09 7.53 9.52
N SER A 40 -13.81 7.78 9.29
CA SER A 40 -13.30 8.28 8.01
C SER A 40 -12.82 7.09 7.18
N ASN A 41 -13.33 6.96 5.96
CA ASN A 41 -12.83 6.00 4.98
C ASN A 41 -11.92 6.74 4.00
N SER A 42 -10.83 6.10 3.60
CA SER A 42 -9.92 6.61 2.59
C SER A 42 -9.52 5.46 1.67
N SER A 43 -9.39 5.75 0.38
CA SER A 43 -8.90 4.81 -0.62
C SER A 43 -7.59 5.35 -1.21
N SER A 44 -6.74 4.43 -1.63
CA SER A 44 -5.43 4.71 -2.20
C SER A 44 -5.20 3.78 -3.39
N PHE A 45 -4.60 4.30 -4.45
CA PHE A 45 -4.30 3.55 -5.67
C PHE A 45 -2.98 4.05 -6.27
N VAL A 46 -2.05 3.13 -6.55
CA VAL A 46 -0.83 3.42 -7.31
C VAL A 46 -0.68 2.41 -8.42
N GLY A 47 -0.09 2.85 -9.54
CA GLY A 47 0.26 1.97 -10.64
C GLY A 47 1.38 2.59 -11.46
N ALA A 48 2.29 1.75 -11.95
CA ALA A 48 3.35 2.12 -12.85
C ALA A 48 3.80 0.91 -13.68
N ALA A 49 4.47 1.17 -14.79
CA ALA A 49 5.21 0.15 -15.52
C ALA A 49 6.63 0.06 -14.96
N PHE A 50 7.08 -1.16 -14.67
CA PHE A 50 8.45 -1.42 -14.22
C PHE A 50 8.95 -2.72 -14.83
N ARG A 51 10.27 -2.78 -15.03
CA ARG A 51 10.93 -3.99 -15.51
C ARG A 51 11.03 -5.00 -14.38
N LEU A 52 10.58 -6.22 -14.66
CA LEU A 52 10.69 -7.38 -13.79
C LEU A 52 11.57 -8.43 -14.45
N GLU A 53 12.41 -9.05 -13.65
CA GLU A 53 13.23 -10.20 -14.04
C GLU A 53 12.60 -11.49 -13.53
N LYS A 54 12.97 -12.62 -14.16
CA LYS A 54 12.49 -13.93 -13.72
C LYS A 54 12.93 -14.20 -12.28
N GLY A 55 11.96 -14.47 -11.41
CA GLY A 55 12.20 -14.71 -9.98
C GLY A 55 12.11 -13.47 -9.10
N ASP A 56 11.74 -12.31 -9.65
CA ASP A 56 11.32 -11.18 -8.84
C ASP A 56 9.97 -11.49 -8.17
N GLU A 57 9.86 -11.15 -6.89
CA GLU A 57 8.63 -11.23 -6.12
C GLU A 57 8.11 -9.83 -5.81
N ILE A 58 6.79 -9.64 -5.92
CA ILE A 58 6.13 -8.37 -5.61
C ILE A 58 5.27 -8.53 -4.37
N MET A 59 5.40 -7.58 -3.45
CA MET A 59 4.69 -7.55 -2.18
C MET A 59 4.01 -6.20 -2.01
N VAL A 60 2.89 -6.19 -1.28
CA VAL A 60 2.20 -4.98 -0.88
C VAL A 60 2.23 -4.91 0.64
N GLU A 61 2.80 -3.82 1.17
CA GLU A 61 2.84 -3.52 2.59
C GLU A 61 1.89 -2.36 2.89
N VAL A 62 1.20 -2.43 4.02
CA VAL A 62 0.33 -1.36 4.53
C VAL A 62 0.77 -0.96 5.93
N SER A 63 0.64 0.33 6.26
CA SER A 63 1.08 0.85 7.57
C SER A 63 0.32 0.26 8.76
N ASP A 64 -0.94 -0.13 8.57
CA ASP A 64 -1.79 -0.74 9.59
C ASP A 64 -2.84 -1.64 8.92
N TYR A 65 -2.61 -2.96 8.98
CA TYR A 65 -3.52 -3.93 8.36
C TYR A 65 -4.90 -3.96 9.01
N THR A 66 -5.03 -3.52 10.27
CA THR A 66 -6.29 -3.56 11.00
C THR A 66 -7.31 -2.54 10.47
N LEU A 67 -6.82 -1.55 9.70
CA LEU A 67 -7.62 -0.49 9.09
C LEU A 67 -7.99 -0.79 7.63
N VAL A 68 -7.51 -1.90 7.08
CA VAL A 68 -7.87 -2.34 5.73
C VAL A 68 -9.33 -2.82 5.72
N ALA A 69 -10.12 -2.30 4.78
CA ALA A 69 -11.52 -2.70 4.65
C ALA A 69 -11.64 -4.21 4.39
N LYS A 70 -12.63 -4.89 4.98
CA LYS A 70 -12.85 -6.34 4.79
C LYS A 70 -13.53 -6.71 3.46
N SER A 71 -13.34 -5.90 2.44
CA SER A 71 -14.06 -5.97 1.16
C SER A 71 -13.10 -6.39 0.04
N GLU A 72 -13.44 -7.47 -0.67
CA GLU A 72 -12.64 -7.98 -1.79
C GLU A 72 -12.66 -7.04 -3.00
N ILE A 73 -13.70 -6.21 -3.14
CA ILE A 73 -13.81 -5.25 -4.24
C ILE A 73 -13.02 -3.96 -3.98
N SER A 74 -12.63 -3.71 -2.72
CA SER A 74 -11.99 -2.47 -2.30
C SER A 74 -10.48 -2.59 -2.19
N ASN A 75 -9.95 -3.82 -2.09
CA ASN A 75 -8.53 -4.09 -1.92
C ASN A 75 -8.11 -5.13 -2.95
N TYR A 76 -7.26 -4.72 -3.88
CA TYR A 76 -6.79 -5.60 -4.95
C TYR A 76 -5.36 -5.21 -5.35
N PHE A 77 -4.66 -6.17 -5.94
CA PHE A 77 -3.35 -6.01 -6.54
C PHE A 77 -3.36 -6.76 -7.88
N GLY A 78 -2.75 -6.17 -8.90
CA GLY A 78 -2.72 -6.75 -10.25
C GLY A 78 -1.45 -6.38 -11.00
N LEU A 79 -1.03 -7.31 -11.87
CA LEU A 79 0.10 -7.13 -12.78
C LEU A 79 -0.33 -7.59 -14.17
N HIS A 80 0.14 -6.87 -15.19
CA HIS A 80 -0.05 -7.24 -16.58
C HIS A 80 1.23 -6.98 -17.36
N MET A 81 1.62 -7.94 -18.20
CA MET A 81 2.77 -7.80 -19.09
C MET A 81 2.34 -6.94 -20.30
N ILE A 82 3.00 -5.79 -20.47
CA ILE A 82 2.81 -4.88 -21.59
C ILE A 82 3.75 -5.26 -22.72
#